data_AF-A0A955GJB9-F1
#
_entry.id   AF-A0A955GJB9-F1
#
_cell.length_a   1.000
_cell.length_b   1.000
_cell.length_c   1.000
_cell.angle_alpha   90.00
_cell.angle_beta   90.00
_cell.angle_gamma   90.00
#
_symmetry.space_group_name_H-M   'P 1'
#
loop_
_entity.id
_entity.type
_entity.pdbx_description
1 polymer ?
#
loop_
_entity_poly.entity_id
_entity_poly.type
_entity_poly.pdbx_seq_one_letter_code
_entity_poly.pdbx_strand_id
1 'polypeptide(L)' 'YLTKLIDKHGLSTEKSLAVGDTKSDIKMLEMVEQPICFNPSQELYDEARKRGWKIVIERKDVIYELTPEAGVFKLK' A
#
# COMPACT_ATOMS: atom_id res chain seq x y z
N TYR A 1 7.66 -3.05 -16.17
CA TYR A 1 7.62 -1.95 -17.14
C TYR A 1 7.98 -0.64 -16.46
N LEU A 2 7.34 -0.31 -15.33
CA LEU A 2 7.66 0.87 -14.53
C LEU A 2 9.14 0.98 -14.12
N THR A 3 9.75 -0.10 -13.62
CA THR A 3 11.20 -0.15 -13.31
C THR A 3 12.06 0.29 -14.48
N LYS A 4 11.79 -0.24 -15.68
CA LYS A 4 12.50 0.16 -16.92
C LYS A 4 12.36 1.64 -17.25
N LEU A 5 11.22 2.27 -16.94
CA LEU A 5 11.01 3.70 -17.16
C LEU A 5 11.77 4.55 -16.13
N ILE A 6 11.76 4.13 -14.87
CA ILE A 6 12.54 4.76 -13.79
C ILE A 6 14.03 4.77 -14.17
N ASP A 7 14.55 3.60 -14.54
CA ASP A 7 15.96 3.44 -14.94
C ASP A 7 16.29 4.27 -16.18
N LYS A 8 15.44 4.22 -17.22
CA LYS A 8 15.65 4.94 -18.48
C LYS A 8 15.74 6.45 -18.29
N HIS A 9 15.00 6.99 -17.34
CA HIS A 9 14.89 8.42 -17.10
C HIS A 9 15.71 8.90 -15.88
N GLY A 10 16.45 8.01 -15.22
CA GLY A 10 17.24 8.34 -14.03
C GLY A 10 16.38 8.88 -12.88
N LEU A 11 15.15 8.37 -12.72
CA LEU A 11 14.21 8.82 -11.70
C LEU A 11 14.49 8.12 -10.36
N SER A 12 14.08 8.75 -9.27
CA SER A 12 14.09 8.17 -7.93
C SER A 12 12.67 7.83 -7.48
N THR A 13 12.52 6.74 -6.71
CA THR A 13 11.26 6.41 -6.02
C THR A 13 11.22 6.93 -4.58
N GLU A 14 12.24 7.67 -4.16
CA GLU A 14 12.23 8.39 -2.88
C GLU A 14 11.03 9.34 -2.82
N LYS A 15 10.38 9.39 -1.66
CA LYS A 15 9.17 10.17 -1.38
C LYS A 15 7.99 9.85 -2.30
N SER A 16 8.07 8.79 -3.10
CA SER A 16 6.98 8.36 -3.95
C SER A 16 5.90 7.67 -3.13
N LEU A 17 4.66 7.86 -3.58
CA LEU A 17 3.47 7.24 -3.03
C LEU A 17 2.84 6.35 -4.09
N ALA A 18 2.41 5.15 -3.70
CA ALA A 18 1.64 4.27 -4.56
C ALA A 18 0.41 3.75 -3.80
N VAL A 19 -0.66 3.53 -4.54
CA VAL A 19 -1.93 2.99 -4.02
C VAL A 19 -2.25 1.73 -4.80
N GLY A 20 -2.68 0.68 -4.09
CA GLY A 20 -3.12 -0.57 -4.70
C GLY A 20 -4.20 -1.25 -3.85
N ASP A 21 -4.99 -2.10 -4.48
CA ASP A 21 -6.13 -2.80 -3.88
C ASP A 21 -6.05 -4.32 -4.06
N THR A 22 -5.16 -4.82 -4.93
CA THR A 22 -5.05 -6.25 -5.25
C THR A 22 -3.65 -6.81 -5.02
N LYS A 23 -3.55 -8.14 -5.00
CA LYS A 23 -2.27 -8.85 -4.89
C LYS A 23 -1.28 -8.50 -6.01
N SER A 24 -1.76 -8.19 -7.21
CA SER A 24 -0.89 -7.80 -8.33
C SER A 24 -0.10 -6.52 -8.06
N ASP A 25 -0.58 -5.67 -7.16
CA ASP A 25 0.02 -4.37 -6.85
C ASP A 25 1.21 -4.47 -5.90
N ILE A 26 1.41 -5.62 -5.22
CA ILE A 26 2.49 -5.82 -4.25
C ILE A 26 3.85 -5.39 -4.81
N LYS A 27 4.17 -5.80 -6.03
CA LYS A 27 5.46 -5.46 -6.66
C LYS A 27 5.64 -3.96 -6.88
N MET A 28 4.57 -3.22 -7.13
CA MET A 28 4.62 -1.76 -7.28
C MET A 28 4.73 -1.07 -5.91
N LEU A 29 3.97 -1.56 -4.93
CA LEU A 29 3.98 -1.05 -3.55
C LEU A 29 5.35 -1.25 -2.88
N GLU A 30 6.05 -2.34 -3.18
CA GLU A 30 7.43 -2.59 -2.72
C GLU A 30 8.45 -1.58 -3.25
N MET A 31 8.17 -0.90 -4.37
CA MET A 31 9.12 0.00 -5.02
C MET A 31 9.11 1.42 -4.46
N VAL A 32 8.08 1.80 -3.69
CA VAL A 32 7.87 3.16 -3.23
C VAL A 32 8.12 3.29 -1.73
N GLU A 33 8.41 4.51 -1.29
CA GLU A 33 8.60 4.81 0.14
C GLU A 33 7.27 4.82 0.91
N GLN A 34 6.17 5.23 0.26
CA GLN A 34 4.86 5.40 0.90
C GLN A 34 3.77 4.53 0.22
N PRO A 35 3.73 3.21 0.50
CA PRO A 35 2.69 2.33 -0.01
C PRO A 35 1.38 2.46 0.77
N ILE A 36 0.26 2.51 0.05
CA ILE A 36 -1.10 2.52 0.61
C ILE A 36 -1.91 1.37 0.00
N CYS A 37 -2.39 0.48 0.86
CA CYS A 37 -3.33 -0.58 0.50
C CYS A 37 -4.75 -0.06 0.72
N PHE A 38 -5.44 0.31 -0.36
CA PHE A 38 -6.77 0.90 -0.32
C PHE A 38 -7.82 -0.16 -0.63
N ASN A 39 -8.76 -0.42 0.30
CA ASN A 39 -9.74 -1.51 0.19
C ASN A 39 -9.12 -2.83 -0.28
N PRO A 40 -8.04 -3.32 0.36
CA PRO A 40 -7.25 -4.42 -0.19
C PRO A 40 -8.04 -5.73 -0.24
N SER A 41 -7.75 -6.55 -1.25
CA SER A 41 -8.09 -7.97 -1.25
C SER A 41 -7.47 -8.67 -0.04
N GLN A 42 -8.03 -9.81 0.38
CA GLN A 42 -7.52 -10.55 1.54
C GLN A 42 -6.01 -10.84 1.43
N GLU A 43 -5.54 -11.21 0.24
CA GLU A 43 -4.12 -11.50 0.00
C GLU A 43 -3.23 -10.26 0.16
N LEU A 44 -3.67 -9.09 -0.37
CA LEU A 44 -2.92 -7.84 -0.20
C LEU A 44 -2.99 -7.36 1.26
N TYR A 45 -4.12 -7.54 1.93
CA TYR A 45 -4.29 -7.22 3.35
C TYR A 45 -3.30 -7.99 4.22
N ASP A 46 -3.18 -9.30 4.03
CA ASP A 46 -2.26 -10.13 4.79
C ASP A 46 -0.80 -9.72 4.55
N GLU A 47 -0.45 -9.34 3.32
CA GLU A 47 0.88 -8.83 3.00
C GLU A 47 1.15 -7.46 3.63
N ALA A 48 0.18 -6.54 3.53
CA ALA A 48 0.26 -5.21 4.11
C ALA A 48 0.47 -5.27 5.63
N ARG A 49 -0.21 -6.19 6.32
CA ARG A 49 -0.03 -6.44 7.76
C ARG A 49 1.37 -6.91 8.10
N LYS A 50 1.93 -7.84 7.32
CA LYS A 50 3.29 -8.36 7.54
C LYS A 50 4.35 -7.29 7.32
N ARG A 51 4.15 -6.40 6.35
CA ARG A 51 5.10 -5.35 5.98
C ARG A 51 4.91 -4.04 6.74
N GLY A 52 3.82 -3.91 7.49
CA GLY A 52 3.46 -2.65 8.15
C GLY A 52 3.07 -1.55 7.17
N TRP A 53 2.53 -1.91 6.01
CA TRP A 53 2.02 -0.92 5.04
C TRP A 53 0.73 -0.27 5.53
N LYS A 54 0.50 0.96 5.09
CA LYS A 54 -0.70 1.71 5.44
C LYS A 54 -1.92 1.04 4.80
N ILE A 55 -2.94 0.75 5.59
CA ILE A 55 -4.21 0.18 5.11
C ILE A 55 -5.31 1.21 5.30
N VAL A 56 -6.04 1.50 4.21
CA VAL A 56 -7.13 2.47 4.19
C VAL A 56 -8.38 1.77 3.69
N ILE A 57 -9.50 1.95 4.39
CA ILE A 57 -10.80 1.38 4.00
C ILE A 57 -11.77 2.52 3.72
N GLU A 58 -12.44 2.46 2.57
CA GLU A 58 -13.59 3.30 2.25
C GLU A 58 -14.88 2.50 2.50
N ARG A 59 -15.81 3.10 3.23
CA ARG A 59 -17.16 2.56 3.39
C ARG A 59 -18.18 3.68 3.56
N LYS A 60 -19.09 3.81 2.60
CA LYS A 60 -20.18 4.82 2.57
C LYS A 60 -19.62 6.25 2.57
N ASP A 61 -18.67 6.53 1.69
CA ASP A 61 -18.05 7.86 1.52
C ASP A 61 -17.25 8.32 2.76
N VAL A 62 -16.89 7.38 3.64
CA VAL A 62 -16.07 7.62 4.83
C VAL A 62 -14.79 6.80 4.73
N ILE A 63 -13.67 7.46 5.02
CA ILE A 63 -12.33 6.88 4.99
C ILE A 63 -11.89 6.52 6.42
N TYR A 64 -11.48 5.28 6.61
CA TYR A 64 -10.90 4.77 7.85
C TYR A 64 -9.45 4.37 7.61
N GLU A 65 -8.58 4.68 8.57
CA GLU A 65 -7.21 4.20 8.58
C GLU A 65 -7.08 3.08 9.60
N LEU A 66 -6.51 1.94 9.19
CA LEU A 66 -6.29 0.81 10.07
C LEU A 66 -4.93 0.99 10.74
N THR A 67 -4.94 1.20 12.05
CA THR A 67 -3.72 1.29 12.86
C THR A 67 -3.49 -0.01 13.63
N PRO A 68 -2.26 -0.56 13.62
CA PRO A 68 -1.94 -1.73 14.44
C PRO A 68 -1.89 -1.33 15.92
N GLU A 69 -2.86 -1.80 16.71
CA GLU A 69 -2.85 -1.72 18.17
C GLU A 69 -2.71 -3.13 18.76
N ALA A 70 -1.60 -3.40 19.43
CA ALA A 70 -1.34 -4.69 20.09
C ALA A 70 -1.51 -5.92 19.17
N GLY A 71 -1.12 -5.80 17.89
CA GLY A 71 -1.22 -6.89 16.90
C GLY A 71 -2.60 -7.02 16.23
N VAL A 72 -3.59 -6.22 16.65
CA VAL A 72 -4.93 -6.15 16.05
C VAL A 72 -5.07 -4.81 15.33
N PHE A 73 -5.56 -4.83 14.10
CA PHE A 73 -5.86 -3.58 13.40
C PHE A 73 -7.21 -3.06 13.86
N LYS A 74 -7.24 -1.83 14.37
CA LYS A 74 -8.47 -1.12 14.74
C LYS A 74 -8.74 0.00 13.74
N LEU A 75 -10.02 0.26 13.51
CA LEU A 75 -10.47 1.42 12.77
C LEU A 75 -10.20 2.65 13.63
N LYS A 76 -9.43 3.58 13.09
CA LYS A 76 -9.24 4.91 13.64
C LYS A 76 -10.26 5.89 13.04
#